data_AF-A0A955SMG6-F1
#
_entry.id   AF-A0A955SMG6-F1
#
_cell.length_a   1.000
_cell.length_b   1.000
_cell.length_c   1.000
_cell.angle_alpha   90.00
_cell.angle_beta   90.00
_cell.angle_gamma   90.00
#
_symmetry.space_group_name_H-M   'P 1'
#
loop_
_entity.id
_entity.type
_entity.pdbx_description
1 polymer ?
#
loop_
_entity_poly.entity_id
_entity_poly.type
_entity_poly.pdbx_seq_one_letter_code
_entity_poly.pdbx_strand_id
1 'polypeptide(L)'
;MNVSESNSESLDDLLNNLRDIEQRIEESRIRGCVMFTDLSGYTAYVDRYGDVAGRRRVQSARECVSAAADRHNGRIIKGLGDGWMLLFESAQEAVLASVEMQRCVQFSQREEINPIKLKIGLDYGGILEDEDDIYGDVVNVSSRLTDLCKGDDIVISRSVFDHIDPYYQQRCSPKSEFAIRGKSNKASIYELDWRANAIPRSRGQRTEKLEIEILWNGNESRVSLRTKEDGSETLMSYETHELELETIESHSEEIQKLIRKANLQGSIGESLANLENRGKALFDLLFTAKVRQDIQKSASSYILLKLDDSCVHLPWELLHDGVDFLCCRFAVGRTVRTSQPIHELKRVPPTEKIHLLLISDPSGNLPAAAKEGEGLYDLCRHDTRVELELLRSRVTPEAVKGRLGEFDVVHYCGHADHFGDRPDESGWLMSGGNLTAKHVMELFKGATAAPLMVFNNACYGGTTEAWNEVTEHESFGFANAFLRAGCTHYIGAVSEILDPTGED
;
A
#
# COMPACT_ATOMS: atom_id res chain seq x y z
N MET A 1 29.73 71.89 37.89
CA MET A 1 28.86 70.70 38.09
C MET A 1 28.05 70.53 36.82
N ASN A 2 28.52 69.67 35.92
CA ASN A 2 27.75 69.22 34.76
C ASN A 2 27.11 67.89 35.14
N VAL A 3 25.78 67.85 35.22
CA VAL A 3 25.02 66.61 35.36
C VAL A 3 23.84 66.67 34.39
N SER A 4 23.77 65.61 33.59
CA SER A 4 22.65 65.08 32.81
C SER A 4 22.09 65.92 31.65
N GLU A 5 22.73 65.78 30.48
CA GLU A 5 21.97 65.67 29.22
C GLU A 5 21.19 64.35 29.26
N SER A 6 19.87 64.45 29.21
CA SER A 6 18.97 63.30 29.11
C SER A 6 19.03 62.74 27.69
N ASN A 7 19.51 61.50 27.54
CA ASN A 7 19.28 60.67 26.37
C ASN A 7 17.76 60.48 26.18
N SER A 8 17.12 61.31 25.36
CA SER A 8 15.84 60.96 24.75
C SER A 8 16.16 60.45 23.35
N GLU A 9 16.16 59.13 23.15
CA GLU A 9 16.07 58.57 21.80
C GLU A 9 14.86 59.21 21.11
N SER A 10 15.05 59.78 19.92
CA SER A 10 13.94 60.44 19.23
C SER A 10 12.93 59.37 18.78
N LEU A 11 11.66 59.75 18.63
CA LEU A 11 10.63 58.84 18.13
C LEU A 11 11.02 58.26 16.76
N ASP A 12 11.73 59.03 15.93
CA ASP A 12 12.23 58.57 14.64
C ASP A 12 13.34 57.52 14.78
N ASP A 13 14.21 57.63 15.79
CA ASP A 13 15.23 56.62 16.08
C ASP A 13 14.61 55.31 16.57
N LEU A 14 13.58 55.38 17.42
CA LEU A 14 12.81 54.21 17.85
C LEU A 14 12.07 53.55 16.68
N LEU A 15 11.47 54.34 15.78
CA LEU A 15 10.78 53.83 14.59
C LEU A 15 11.75 53.18 13.59
N ASN A 16 12.95 53.74 13.41
CA ASN A 16 13.97 53.15 12.56
C ASN A 16 14.53 51.86 13.18
N ASN A 17 14.81 51.85 14.49
CA ASN A 17 15.23 50.64 15.19
C ASN A 17 14.17 49.52 15.11
N LEU A 18 12.89 49.87 15.24
CA LEU A 18 11.79 48.90 15.08
C LEU A 18 11.75 48.33 13.66
N ARG A 19 11.90 49.16 12.63
CA ARG A 19 11.94 48.70 11.23
C ARG A 19 13.14 47.80 10.96
N ASP A 20 14.31 48.14 11.49
CA ASP A 20 15.51 47.32 11.34
C ASP A 20 15.36 45.97 12.06
N ILE A 21 14.72 45.95 13.23
CA ILE A 21 14.39 44.71 13.95
C ILE A 21 13.38 43.88 13.15
N GLU A 22 12.29 44.49 12.67
CA GLU A 22 11.29 43.81 11.84
C GLU A 22 11.90 43.25 10.56
N GLN A 23 12.78 44.01 9.90
CA GLN A 23 13.47 43.56 8.69
C GLN A 23 14.41 42.39 8.98
N ARG A 24 15.19 42.46 10.07
CA ARG A 24 16.06 41.34 10.49
C ARG A 24 15.28 40.09 10.85
N ILE A 25 14.11 40.25 11.48
CA ILE A 25 13.19 39.14 11.77
C ILE A 25 12.68 38.53 10.46
N GLU A 26 12.25 39.35 9.50
CA GLU A 26 11.77 38.85 8.20
C GLU A 26 12.90 38.18 7.40
N GLU A 27 14.13 38.71 7.43
CA GLU A 27 15.32 38.12 6.80
C GLU A 27 15.75 36.80 7.46
N SER A 28 15.41 36.58 8.74
CA SER A 28 15.68 35.34 9.45
C SER A 28 14.66 34.22 9.20
N ARG A 29 13.57 34.50 8.47
CA ARG A 29 12.53 33.50 8.21
C ARG A 29 13.01 32.42 7.26
N ILE A 30 12.88 31.19 7.70
CA ILE A 30 12.99 30.03 6.82
C ILE A 30 11.62 29.75 6.18
N ARG A 31 11.59 29.02 5.07
CA ARG A 31 10.36 28.42 4.56
C ARG A 31 10.33 26.95 4.92
N GLY A 32 9.18 26.49 5.37
CA GLY A 32 8.99 25.09 5.73
C GLY A 32 7.51 24.72 5.80
N CYS A 33 7.27 23.42 5.90
CA CYS A 33 5.96 22.83 6.08
C CYS A 33 5.79 22.45 7.55
N VAL A 34 4.78 23.02 8.20
CA VAL A 34 4.42 22.66 9.57
C VAL A 34 3.31 21.64 9.52
N MET A 35 3.52 20.51 10.19
CA MET A 35 2.54 19.44 10.35
C MET A 35 2.10 19.40 11.80
N PHE A 36 0.78 19.35 12.02
CA PHE A 36 0.20 18.96 13.30
C PHE A 36 -0.48 17.60 13.15
N THR A 37 -0.37 16.80 14.20
CA THR A 37 -1.03 15.50 14.29
C THR A 37 -1.82 15.42 15.58
N ASP A 38 -2.90 14.64 15.57
CA ASP A 38 -3.77 14.39 16.73
C ASP A 38 -4.37 12.99 16.64
N LEU A 39 -4.72 12.38 17.79
CA LEU A 39 -5.33 11.06 17.86
C LEU A 39 -6.81 11.16 18.24
N SER A 40 -7.68 10.63 17.38
CA SER A 40 -9.12 10.53 17.68
C SER A 40 -9.53 9.12 18.09
N GLY A 41 -10.54 9.06 18.95
CA GLY A 41 -11.02 7.79 19.53
C GLY A 41 -10.21 7.33 20.75
N TYR A 42 -9.18 8.07 21.17
CA TYR A 42 -8.36 7.72 22.33
C TYR A 42 -9.18 7.55 23.62
N THR A 43 -10.03 8.52 23.97
CA THR A 43 -10.85 8.45 25.19
C THR A 43 -11.78 7.23 25.18
N ALA A 44 -12.49 7.01 24.07
CA ALA A 44 -13.39 5.86 23.93
C ALA A 44 -12.63 4.52 23.98
N TYR A 45 -11.40 4.49 23.47
CA TYR A 45 -10.53 3.31 23.55
C TYR A 45 -10.07 3.05 24.99
N VAL A 46 -9.62 4.08 25.72
CA VAL A 46 -9.23 3.98 27.12
C VAL A 46 -10.40 3.54 28.00
N ASP A 47 -11.60 4.09 27.78
CA ASP A 47 -12.80 3.70 28.54
C ASP A 47 -13.14 2.21 28.37
N ARG A 48 -12.86 1.63 27.19
CA ARG A 48 -13.15 0.23 26.89
C ARG A 48 -12.04 -0.74 27.31
N TYR A 49 -10.77 -0.35 27.11
CA TYR A 49 -9.62 -1.26 27.21
C TYR A 49 -8.63 -0.89 28.33
N GLY A 50 -8.85 0.23 29.03
CA GLY A 50 -8.04 0.72 30.14
C GLY A 50 -6.81 1.53 29.72
N ASP A 51 -6.24 2.27 30.68
CA ASP A 51 -5.14 3.21 30.47
C ASP A 51 -3.87 2.57 29.90
N VAL A 52 -3.53 1.37 30.35
CA VAL A 52 -2.32 0.65 29.89
C VAL A 52 -2.43 0.32 28.40
N ALA A 53 -3.60 -0.14 27.95
CA ALA A 53 -3.84 -0.42 26.55
C ALA A 53 -3.80 0.88 25.73
N GLY A 54 -4.44 1.95 26.23
CA GLY A 54 -4.41 3.26 25.57
C GLY A 54 -2.99 3.83 25.41
N ARG A 55 -2.17 3.77 26.47
CA ARG A 55 -0.77 4.23 26.44
C ARG A 55 0.07 3.47 25.43
N ARG A 56 -0.12 2.14 25.31
CA ARG A 56 0.56 1.34 24.28
C ARG A 56 0.20 1.79 22.86
N ARG A 57 -1.04 2.23 22.63
CA ARG A 57 -1.46 2.75 21.31
C ARG A 57 -0.82 4.10 20.99
N VAL A 58 -0.80 5.02 21.95
CA VAL A 58 -0.12 6.31 21.75
C VAL A 58 1.36 6.10 21.47
N GLN A 59 1.99 5.14 22.16
CA GLN A 59 3.39 4.79 21.93
C GLN A 59 3.62 4.21 20.53
N SER A 60 2.78 3.28 20.08
CA SER A 60 2.85 2.74 18.71
C SER A 60 2.62 3.81 17.64
N ALA A 61 1.66 4.71 17.84
CA ALA A 61 1.44 5.84 16.94
C ALA A 61 2.64 6.79 16.92
N ARG A 62 3.26 7.05 18.08
CA ARG A 62 4.49 7.86 18.18
C ARG A 62 5.63 7.25 17.39
N GLU A 63 5.81 5.94 17.47
CA GLU A 63 6.85 5.21 16.73
C GLU A 63 6.64 5.33 15.22
N CYS A 64 5.39 5.19 14.75
CA CYS A 64 5.03 5.46 13.35
C CYS A 64 5.35 6.90 12.94
N VAL A 65 5.00 7.89 13.77
CA VAL A 65 5.25 9.31 13.50
C VAL A 65 6.74 9.63 13.46
N SER A 66 7.52 9.15 14.43
CA SER A 66 8.97 9.37 14.47
C SER A 66 9.65 8.72 13.27
N ALA A 67 9.34 7.45 12.99
CA ALA A 67 10.00 6.72 11.91
C ALA A 67 9.69 7.30 10.52
N ALA A 68 8.49 7.85 10.31
CA ALA A 68 8.14 8.54 9.07
C ALA A 68 8.78 9.93 9.01
N ALA A 69 8.80 10.69 10.12
CA ALA A 69 9.47 11.98 10.16
C ALA A 69 10.96 11.84 9.81
N ASP A 70 11.68 10.93 10.47
CA ASP A 70 13.11 10.73 10.26
C ASP A 70 13.43 10.32 8.80
N ARG A 71 12.57 9.49 8.18
CA ARG A 71 12.75 9.04 6.79
C ARG A 71 12.53 10.13 5.75
N HIS A 72 11.65 11.08 6.03
CA HIS A 72 11.32 12.18 5.11
C HIS A 72 11.93 13.50 5.59
N ASN A 73 13.11 13.46 6.24
CA ASN A 73 13.87 14.63 6.69
C ASN A 73 13.07 15.61 7.57
N GLY A 74 12.08 15.10 8.30
CA GLY A 74 11.26 15.85 9.24
C GLY A 74 11.85 15.90 10.64
N ARG A 75 11.53 16.95 11.38
CA ARG A 75 11.89 17.12 12.79
C ARG A 75 10.64 17.20 13.65
N ILE A 76 10.55 16.37 14.69
CA ILE A 76 9.54 16.56 15.74
C ILE A 76 9.98 17.73 16.61
N ILE A 77 9.22 18.83 16.58
CA ILE A 77 9.49 20.02 17.40
C ILE A 77 9.05 19.74 18.83
N LYS A 78 7.80 19.32 19.04
CA LYS A 78 7.27 18.98 20.37
C LYS A 78 6.05 18.06 20.33
N GLY A 79 5.79 17.42 21.47
CA GLY A 79 4.54 16.68 21.72
C GLY A 79 3.45 17.57 22.31
N LEU A 80 2.20 17.28 21.97
CA LEU A 80 1.00 18.06 22.33
C LEU A 80 -0.03 17.20 23.09
N GLY A 81 0.44 16.27 23.93
CA GLY A 81 -0.40 15.25 24.57
C GLY A 81 -0.40 13.96 23.77
N ASP A 82 -1.47 13.71 23.04
CA ASP A 82 -1.65 12.59 22.10
C ASP A 82 -1.33 12.95 20.64
N GLY A 83 -1.00 14.23 20.38
CA GLY A 83 -0.53 14.74 19.09
C GLY A 83 0.94 15.17 19.08
N TRP A 84 1.44 15.49 17.90
CA TRP A 84 2.81 15.99 17.66
C TRP A 84 2.82 17.15 16.68
N MET A 85 3.78 18.05 16.89
CA MET A 85 4.13 19.14 15.99
C MET A 85 5.44 18.82 15.29
N LEU A 86 5.43 18.82 13.96
CA LEU A 86 6.57 18.49 13.14
C LEU A 86 6.86 19.60 12.12
N LEU A 87 8.13 19.69 11.72
CA LEU A 87 8.63 20.61 10.73
C LEU A 87 9.40 19.86 9.63
N PHE A 88 9.11 20.22 8.39
CA PHE A 88 9.81 19.73 7.19
C PHE A 88 10.29 20.94 6.38
N GLU A 89 11.41 20.81 5.69
CA GLU A 89 11.87 21.85 4.76
C GLU A 89 11.00 21.89 3.49
N SER A 90 10.52 20.72 3.04
CA SER A 90 9.68 20.57 1.85
C SER A 90 8.23 20.22 2.18
N ALA A 91 7.29 20.83 1.45
CA ALA A 91 5.87 20.43 1.47
C ALA A 91 5.67 19.00 0.95
N GLN A 92 6.47 18.58 -0.03
CA GLN A 92 6.42 17.24 -0.61
C GLN A 92 6.83 16.17 0.41
N GLU A 93 7.95 16.37 1.10
CA GLU A 93 8.41 15.46 2.15
C GLU A 93 7.39 15.33 3.28
N ALA A 94 6.79 16.44 3.70
CA ALA A 94 5.73 16.43 4.71
C ALA A 94 4.51 15.61 4.27
N VAL A 95 4.11 15.68 3.00
CA VAL A 95 3.00 14.87 2.46
C VAL A 95 3.37 13.40 2.40
N LEU A 96 4.57 13.04 1.93
CA LEU A 96 5.07 11.67 1.91
C LEU A 96 5.08 11.07 3.33
N ALA A 97 5.62 11.81 4.30
CA ALA A 97 5.62 11.44 5.71
C ALA A 97 4.18 11.22 6.22
N SER A 98 3.26 12.13 5.89
CA SER A 98 1.86 12.04 6.34
C SER A 98 1.15 10.78 5.83
N VAL A 99 1.35 10.45 4.54
CA VAL A 99 0.78 9.24 3.92
C VAL A 99 1.35 8.00 4.61
N GLU A 100 2.64 8.00 4.88
CA GLU A 100 3.31 6.89 5.53
C GLU A 100 2.87 6.69 6.99
N MET A 101 2.73 7.79 7.75
CA MET A 101 2.19 7.77 9.11
C MET A 101 0.80 7.14 9.15
N GLN A 102 -0.09 7.56 8.23
CA GLN A 102 -1.43 7.01 8.13
C GLN A 102 -1.42 5.49 7.84
N ARG A 103 -0.60 5.05 6.89
CA ARG A 103 -0.44 3.62 6.55
C ARG A 103 0.09 2.81 7.75
N CYS A 104 1.12 3.32 8.43
CA CYS A 104 1.72 2.65 9.59
C CYS A 104 0.72 2.51 10.75
N VAL A 105 0.02 3.60 11.09
CA VAL A 105 -0.98 3.60 12.19
C VAL A 105 -2.19 2.73 11.86
N GLN A 106 -2.61 2.68 10.59
CA GLN A 106 -3.68 1.80 10.15
C GLN A 106 -3.25 0.32 10.23
N PHE A 107 -2.04 0.02 9.75
CA PHE A 107 -1.51 -1.35 9.74
C PHE A 107 -1.33 -1.92 11.14
N SER A 108 -0.80 -1.13 12.08
CA SER A 108 -0.58 -1.55 13.47
C SER A 108 -1.86 -1.88 14.23
N GLN A 109 -3.02 -1.54 13.67
CA GLN A 109 -4.34 -1.72 14.29
C GLN A 109 -5.33 -2.47 13.38
N ARG A 110 -4.84 -3.18 12.35
CA ARG A 110 -5.67 -3.82 11.30
C ARG A 110 -6.67 -4.88 11.81
N GLU A 111 -6.40 -5.49 12.97
CA GLU A 111 -7.27 -6.51 13.56
C GLU A 111 -8.31 -5.93 14.55
N GLU A 112 -8.33 -4.62 14.73
CA GLU A 112 -9.14 -3.99 15.76
C GLU A 112 -10.50 -3.53 15.25
N ILE A 113 -11.52 -3.78 16.08
CA ILE A 113 -12.91 -3.45 15.76
C ILE A 113 -13.18 -1.95 15.95
N ASN A 114 -12.32 -1.21 16.68
CA ASN A 114 -12.39 0.25 16.86
C ASN A 114 -10.99 0.86 17.05
N PRO A 115 -10.21 1.05 15.97
CA PRO A 115 -8.86 1.59 16.05
C PRO A 115 -8.85 3.08 16.41
N ILE A 116 -7.77 3.54 17.03
CA ILE A 116 -7.48 4.96 17.19
C ILE A 116 -7.07 5.51 15.82
N LYS A 117 -7.57 6.70 15.48
CA LYS A 117 -7.38 7.31 14.17
C LYS A 117 -6.45 8.50 14.22
N LEU A 118 -5.50 8.56 13.30
CA LEU A 118 -4.56 9.67 13.18
C LEU A 118 -5.17 10.80 12.33
N LYS A 119 -5.14 12.02 12.83
CA LYS A 119 -5.46 13.25 12.11
C LYS A 119 -4.17 13.95 11.73
N ILE A 120 -4.10 14.52 10.53
CA ILE A 120 -2.93 15.28 10.08
C ILE A 120 -3.37 16.57 9.39
N GLY A 121 -2.81 17.71 9.82
CA GLY A 121 -3.02 19.03 9.19
C GLY A 121 -1.69 19.68 8.78
N LEU A 122 -1.60 20.15 7.54
CA LEU A 122 -0.36 20.71 6.97
C LEU A 122 -0.56 22.09 6.34
N ASP A 123 0.38 23.00 6.59
CA ASP A 123 0.53 24.27 5.90
C ASP A 123 2.01 24.53 5.59
N TYR A 124 2.27 25.29 4.52
CA TYR A 124 3.61 25.61 4.04
C TYR A 124 3.78 27.14 3.94
N GLY A 125 4.79 27.70 4.60
CA GLY A 125 4.93 29.14 4.69
C GLY A 125 6.23 29.59 5.36
N GLY A 126 6.29 30.89 5.69
CA GLY A 126 7.40 31.48 6.43
C GLY A 126 7.33 31.12 7.92
N ILE A 127 8.48 30.75 8.48
CA ILE A 127 8.64 30.26 9.85
C ILE A 127 9.75 31.06 10.52
N LEU A 128 9.51 31.45 11.76
CA LEU A 128 10.53 31.95 12.67
C LEU A 128 10.88 30.81 13.62
N GLU A 129 12.12 30.33 13.57
CA GLU A 129 12.64 29.36 14.53
C GLU A 129 13.21 30.07 15.76
N ASP A 130 12.92 29.53 16.92
CA ASP A 130 13.56 29.82 18.20
C ASP A 130 14.21 28.51 18.72
N GLU A 131 15.03 28.56 19.76
CA GLU A 131 15.88 27.42 20.18
C GLU A 131 15.11 26.09 20.31
N ASP A 132 13.86 26.11 20.80
CA ASP A 132 13.02 24.92 21.03
C ASP A 132 11.59 25.02 20.44
N ASP A 133 11.29 26.06 19.66
CA ASP A 133 9.92 26.27 19.15
C ASP A 133 9.90 26.98 17.78
N ILE A 134 8.75 26.95 17.12
CA ILE A 134 8.56 27.65 15.85
C ILE A 134 7.29 28.50 15.86
N TYR A 135 7.37 29.65 15.19
CA TYR A 135 6.30 30.63 15.13
C TYR A 135 5.99 31.05 13.70
N GLY A 136 4.75 31.47 13.48
CA GLY A 136 4.29 31.99 12.20
C GLY A 136 2.82 31.72 11.96
N ASP A 137 2.28 32.33 10.93
CA ASP A 137 0.91 32.05 10.50
C ASP A 137 0.72 30.58 10.13
N VAL A 138 1.75 29.97 9.53
CA VAL A 138 1.76 28.56 9.12
C VAL A 138 1.49 27.62 10.30
N VAL A 139 2.04 27.91 11.50
CA VAL A 139 1.79 27.13 12.72
C VAL A 139 0.31 27.17 13.12
N ASN A 140 -0.27 28.37 13.10
CA ASN A 140 -1.67 28.59 13.46
C ASN A 140 -2.64 27.95 12.45
N VAL A 141 -2.28 27.96 11.16
CA VAL A 141 -3.07 27.34 10.10
C VAL A 141 -3.00 25.83 10.22
N SER A 142 -1.82 25.22 10.32
CA SER A 142 -1.65 23.76 10.42
C SER A 142 -2.41 23.15 11.60
N SER A 143 -2.34 23.78 12.78
CA SER A 143 -3.11 23.35 13.95
C SER A 143 -4.62 23.35 13.66
N ARG A 144 -5.15 24.43 13.05
CA ARG A 144 -6.57 24.50 12.69
C ARG A 144 -6.98 23.50 11.62
N LEU A 145 -6.11 23.21 10.64
CA LEU A 145 -6.38 22.18 9.65
C LEU A 145 -6.54 20.81 10.32
N THR A 146 -5.74 20.54 11.35
CA THR A 146 -5.85 19.32 12.16
C THR A 146 -7.17 19.26 12.94
N ASP A 147 -7.66 20.39 13.46
CA ASP A 147 -8.98 20.45 14.13
C ASP A 147 -10.16 20.14 13.18
N LEU A 148 -9.98 20.37 11.87
CA LEU A 148 -10.98 20.07 10.84
C LEU A 148 -10.99 18.58 10.42
N CYS A 149 -10.00 17.82 10.88
CA CYS A 149 -9.87 16.40 10.59
C CYS A 149 -10.88 15.57 11.39
N LYS A 150 -11.45 14.55 10.76
CA LYS A 150 -12.42 13.61 11.37
C LYS A 150 -11.76 12.32 11.87
N GLY A 151 -10.49 12.09 11.53
CA GLY A 151 -9.73 10.88 11.81
C GLY A 151 -9.48 10.09 10.54
N ASP A 152 -8.25 9.59 10.39
CA ASP A 152 -7.71 8.94 9.18
C ASP A 152 -7.74 9.86 7.95
N ASP A 153 -7.64 11.18 8.15
CA ASP A 153 -7.61 12.18 7.09
C ASP A 153 -6.36 13.06 7.17
N ILE A 154 -5.94 13.53 5.99
CA ILE A 154 -4.85 14.48 5.81
C ILE A 154 -5.46 15.73 5.17
N VAL A 155 -5.45 16.84 5.89
CA VAL A 155 -5.98 18.12 5.42
C VAL A 155 -4.81 19.07 5.18
N ILE A 156 -4.74 19.61 3.97
CA ILE A 156 -3.65 20.47 3.53
C ILE A 156 -4.15 21.85 3.10
N SER A 157 -3.30 22.86 3.29
CA SER A 157 -3.56 24.20 2.76
C SER A 157 -3.37 24.27 1.24
N ARG A 158 -3.86 25.35 0.63
CA ARG A 158 -3.53 25.69 -0.76
C ARG A 158 -2.02 25.79 -1.01
N SER A 159 -1.27 26.34 -0.05
CA SER A 159 0.18 26.50 -0.17
C SER A 159 0.87 25.14 -0.30
N VAL A 160 0.48 24.16 0.52
CA VAL A 160 0.99 22.79 0.39
C VAL A 160 0.59 22.20 -0.96
N PHE A 161 -0.69 22.32 -1.36
CA PHE A 161 -1.18 21.83 -2.65
C PHE A 161 -0.36 22.34 -3.85
N ASP A 162 0.05 23.61 -3.83
CA ASP A 162 0.85 24.22 -4.91
C ASP A 162 2.31 23.76 -4.95
N HIS A 163 2.83 23.15 -3.88
CA HIS A 163 4.23 22.75 -3.73
C HIS A 163 4.45 21.23 -3.64
N ILE A 164 3.43 20.43 -4.00
CA ILE A 164 3.53 18.96 -4.07
C ILE A 164 3.41 18.45 -5.50
N ASP A 165 3.86 17.23 -5.74
CA ASP A 165 3.85 16.63 -7.08
C ASP A 165 2.42 16.44 -7.62
N PRO A 166 2.24 16.50 -8.96
CA PRO A 166 0.93 16.32 -9.60
C PRO A 166 0.19 15.04 -9.18
N TYR A 167 0.92 13.97 -8.87
CA TYR A 167 0.35 12.71 -8.38
C TYR A 167 -0.45 12.87 -7.07
N TYR A 168 0.01 13.72 -6.15
CA TYR A 168 -0.71 14.01 -4.91
C TYR A 168 -1.74 15.11 -5.10
N GLN A 169 -1.49 16.09 -5.98
CA GLN A 169 -2.46 17.13 -6.33
C GLN A 169 -3.77 16.55 -6.88
N GLN A 170 -3.70 15.58 -7.81
CA GLN A 170 -4.89 14.94 -8.37
C GLN A 170 -5.71 14.13 -7.34
N ARG A 171 -5.09 13.78 -6.20
CA ARG A 171 -5.72 13.04 -5.09
C ARG A 171 -6.26 13.99 -4.01
N CYS A 172 -6.15 15.29 -4.23
CA CYS A 172 -6.69 16.30 -3.33
C CYS A 172 -8.10 16.71 -3.76
N SER A 173 -9.06 16.57 -2.86
CA SER A 173 -10.43 17.05 -3.07
C SER A 173 -10.66 18.34 -2.27
N PRO A 174 -11.34 19.36 -2.83
CA PRO A 174 -11.70 20.56 -2.07
C PRO A 174 -12.65 20.20 -0.93
N LYS A 175 -12.31 20.55 0.33
CA LYS A 175 -13.14 20.23 1.51
C LYS A 175 -14.08 21.39 1.86
N SER A 176 -13.52 22.59 2.00
CA SER A 176 -14.26 23.83 2.28
C SER A 176 -13.34 25.05 2.11
N GLU A 177 -13.87 26.25 2.31
CA GLU A 177 -13.08 27.47 2.51
C GLU A 177 -13.18 27.86 3.99
N PHE A 178 -12.06 28.07 4.68
CA PHE A 178 -12.07 28.47 6.08
C PHE A 178 -11.56 29.92 6.25
N ALA A 179 -12.19 30.65 7.16
CA ALA A 179 -11.75 32.00 7.52
C ALA A 179 -10.54 31.90 8.46
N ILE A 180 -9.40 32.42 8.02
CA ILE A 180 -8.24 32.57 8.90
C ILE A 180 -8.55 33.73 9.85
N ARG A 181 -8.71 33.44 11.15
CA ARG A 181 -8.90 34.46 12.19
C ARG A 181 -7.83 35.55 12.06
N GLY A 182 -8.24 36.80 11.80
CA GLY A 182 -7.34 37.94 11.60
C GLY A 182 -7.00 38.27 10.15
N LYS A 183 -7.44 37.49 9.15
CA LYS A 183 -7.29 37.80 7.71
C LYS A 183 -8.64 37.92 7.02
N SER A 184 -8.74 38.83 6.04
CA SER A 184 -9.95 39.08 5.25
C SER A 184 -10.25 38.00 4.21
N ASN A 185 -9.25 37.20 3.83
CA ASN A 185 -9.37 36.18 2.80
C ASN A 185 -9.63 34.80 3.41
N LYS A 186 -10.59 34.08 2.82
CA LYS A 186 -10.77 32.64 3.08
C LYS A 186 -9.65 31.88 2.39
N ALA A 187 -9.07 30.89 3.06
CA ALA A 187 -8.10 29.99 2.45
C ALA A 187 -8.82 28.74 1.93
N SER A 188 -8.54 28.35 0.69
CA SER A 188 -8.96 27.07 0.14
C SER A 188 -8.20 25.95 0.83
N ILE A 189 -8.92 24.91 1.26
CA ILE A 189 -8.34 23.73 1.89
C ILE A 189 -8.70 22.46 1.12
N TYR A 190 -7.80 21.51 1.16
CA TYR A 190 -7.92 20.26 0.44
C TYR A 190 -7.79 19.07 1.40
N GLU A 191 -8.55 18.01 1.12
CA GLU A 191 -8.36 16.70 1.74
C GLU A 191 -7.60 15.81 0.77
N LEU A 192 -6.44 15.32 1.21
CA LEU A 192 -5.61 14.39 0.44
C LEU A 192 -6.10 12.96 0.69
N ASP A 193 -6.53 12.27 -0.37
CA ASP A 193 -6.78 10.84 -0.32
C ASP A 193 -5.45 10.07 -0.31
N TRP A 194 -5.04 9.58 0.85
CA TRP A 194 -3.79 8.85 1.04
C TRP A 194 -3.93 7.33 0.89
N ARG A 195 -5.15 6.79 0.81
CA ARG A 195 -5.38 5.35 0.80
C ARG A 195 -4.98 4.80 -0.57
N ALA A 196 -3.97 3.94 -0.59
CA ALA A 196 -3.41 3.32 -1.80
C ALA A 196 -4.41 2.41 -2.55
N ASN A 197 -5.52 2.03 -1.92
CA ASN A 197 -6.49 1.14 -2.52
C ASN A 197 -7.49 1.95 -3.31
N ALA A 198 -7.50 1.73 -4.63
CA ALA A 198 -8.35 2.40 -5.58
C ALA A 198 -9.77 2.62 -5.03
N ILE A 199 -10.24 3.86 -5.19
CA ILE A 199 -11.59 4.33 -4.84
C ILE A 199 -12.58 3.18 -5.02
N PRO A 200 -13.24 2.68 -3.95
CA PRO A 200 -14.26 1.66 -4.08
C PRO A 200 -15.27 2.12 -5.12
N ARG A 201 -15.41 1.32 -6.19
CA ARG A 201 -16.27 1.65 -7.32
C ARG A 201 -17.66 2.05 -6.83
N SER A 202 -18.13 3.22 -7.24
CA SER A 202 -19.57 3.39 -7.38
C SER A 202 -19.99 2.65 -8.67
N ARG A 203 -21.07 1.85 -8.59
CA ARG A 203 -21.57 1.08 -9.74
C ARG A 203 -21.80 2.04 -10.93
N GLY A 204 -21.09 1.82 -12.05
CA GLY A 204 -21.24 2.61 -13.28
C GLY A 204 -20.16 3.68 -13.54
N GLN A 205 -19.19 3.85 -12.64
CA GLN A 205 -18.09 4.79 -12.85
C GLN A 205 -17.01 4.18 -13.76
N ARG A 206 -16.68 4.89 -14.85
CA ARG A 206 -15.62 4.52 -15.81
C ARG A 206 -14.25 4.69 -15.15
N THR A 207 -13.37 3.70 -15.28
CA THR A 207 -12.02 3.73 -14.72
C THR A 207 -11.00 3.64 -15.83
N GLU A 208 -10.18 4.68 -15.96
CA GLU A 208 -8.96 4.65 -16.74
C GLU A 208 -7.99 3.64 -16.10
N LYS A 209 -7.46 2.72 -16.90
CA LYS A 209 -6.39 1.81 -16.49
C LYS A 209 -5.19 1.95 -17.39
N LEU A 210 -4.01 1.83 -16.80
CA LEU A 210 -2.76 1.73 -17.51
C LEU A 210 -2.45 0.24 -17.77
N GLU A 211 -2.56 -0.20 -19.02
CA GLU A 211 -2.14 -1.53 -19.44
C GLU A 211 -0.67 -1.49 -19.88
N ILE A 212 0.15 -2.35 -19.29
CA ILE A 212 1.56 -2.50 -19.63
C ILE A 212 1.76 -3.93 -20.12
N GLU A 213 2.04 -4.09 -21.40
CA GLU A 213 2.34 -5.39 -22.00
C GLU A 213 3.85 -5.56 -22.14
N ILE A 214 4.38 -6.65 -21.58
CA ILE A 214 5.80 -6.95 -21.49
C ILE A 214 6.03 -8.30 -22.14
N LEU A 215 6.81 -8.31 -23.20
CA LEU A 215 7.19 -9.52 -23.94
C LEU A 215 8.70 -9.65 -23.88
N TRP A 216 9.21 -10.78 -23.41
CA TRP A 216 10.64 -11.09 -23.40
C TRP A 216 11.00 -11.98 -24.59
N ASN A 217 12.19 -11.74 -25.13
CA ASN A 217 12.79 -12.56 -26.18
C ASN A 217 14.30 -12.61 -25.94
N GLY A 218 14.74 -13.59 -25.16
CA GLY A 218 16.12 -13.64 -24.67
C GLY A 218 16.45 -12.39 -23.86
N ASN A 219 17.51 -11.69 -24.24
CA ASN A 219 17.95 -10.46 -23.56
C ASN A 219 17.26 -9.20 -24.08
N GLU A 220 16.19 -9.30 -24.88
CA GLU A 220 15.42 -8.13 -25.29
C GLU A 220 14.02 -8.16 -24.67
N SER A 221 13.60 -7.03 -24.11
CA SER A 221 12.19 -6.79 -23.75
C SER A 221 11.54 -5.87 -24.75
N ARG A 222 10.28 -6.17 -25.06
CA ARG A 222 9.36 -5.24 -25.68
C ARG A 222 8.31 -4.83 -24.67
N VAL A 223 8.21 -3.53 -24.41
CA VAL A 223 7.21 -2.95 -23.52
C VAL A 223 6.26 -2.10 -24.34
N SER A 224 4.96 -2.32 -24.18
CA SER A 224 3.93 -1.42 -24.71
C SER A 224 3.04 -0.89 -23.60
N LEU A 225 2.85 0.44 -23.59
CA LEU A 225 1.96 1.13 -22.66
C LEU A 225 0.70 1.55 -23.39
N ARG A 226 -0.45 1.27 -22.78
CA ARG A 226 -1.75 1.70 -23.27
C ARG A 226 -2.60 2.23 -22.14
N THR A 227 -3.10 3.44 -22.31
CA THR A 227 -4.18 3.95 -21.48
C THR A 227 -5.49 3.48 -22.10
N LYS A 228 -6.27 2.71 -21.33
CA LYS A 228 -7.58 2.23 -21.77
C LYS A 228 -8.68 2.86 -20.94
N GLU A 229 -9.47 3.69 -21.61
CA GLU A 229 -10.77 4.14 -21.14
C GLU A 229 -11.84 3.35 -21.92
N ASP A 230 -12.90 2.88 -21.27
CA ASP A 230 -13.87 1.94 -21.86
C ASP A 230 -14.30 2.32 -23.30
N GLY A 231 -13.80 1.57 -24.29
CA GLY A 231 -14.14 1.70 -25.71
C GLY A 231 -13.22 2.57 -26.57
N SER A 232 -12.24 3.27 -26.01
CA SER A 232 -11.24 4.05 -26.78
C SER A 232 -9.82 3.80 -26.29
N GLU A 233 -8.94 3.38 -27.21
CA GLU A 233 -7.49 3.33 -26.98
C GLU A 233 -6.89 4.66 -27.40
N THR A 234 -6.28 5.40 -26.46
CA THR A 234 -5.92 6.81 -26.71
C THR A 234 -4.42 7.06 -26.76
N LEU A 235 -3.59 6.12 -26.31
CA LEU A 235 -2.13 6.21 -26.46
C LEU A 235 -1.53 4.81 -26.56
N MET A 236 -0.63 4.61 -27.53
CA MET A 236 0.19 3.41 -27.62
C MET A 236 1.64 3.85 -27.79
N SER A 237 2.45 3.69 -26.74
CA SER A 237 3.91 3.76 -26.86
C SER A 237 4.46 2.34 -26.90
N TYR A 238 5.42 2.10 -27.79
CA TYR A 238 6.18 0.85 -27.90
C TYR A 238 7.65 1.19 -27.74
N GLU A 239 8.32 0.47 -26.88
CA GLU A 239 9.76 0.61 -26.65
C GLU A 239 10.38 -0.80 -26.55
N THR A 240 11.57 -0.94 -27.12
CA THR A 240 12.40 -2.15 -26.98
C THR A 240 13.64 -1.78 -26.18
N HIS A 241 14.03 -2.67 -25.27
CA HIS A 241 15.17 -2.46 -24.38
C HIS A 241 15.94 -3.76 -24.17
N GLU A 242 17.26 -3.68 -24.26
CA GLU A 242 18.16 -4.77 -23.88
C GLU A 242 18.14 -4.94 -22.35
N LEU A 243 18.09 -6.19 -21.90
CA LEU A 243 17.96 -6.59 -20.51
C LEU A 243 19.26 -7.20 -20.02
N GLU A 244 19.69 -6.76 -18.84
CA GLU A 244 20.71 -7.45 -18.06
C GLU A 244 20.05 -8.49 -17.14
N LEU A 245 19.71 -9.66 -17.71
CA LEU A 245 18.93 -10.68 -16.99
C LEU A 245 19.55 -11.11 -15.66
N GLU A 246 20.87 -11.34 -15.61
CA GLU A 246 21.57 -11.71 -14.37
C GLU A 246 21.44 -10.61 -13.29
N THR A 247 21.52 -9.34 -13.68
CA THR A 247 21.36 -8.21 -12.76
C THR A 247 19.91 -8.10 -12.27
N ILE A 248 18.94 -8.32 -13.16
CA ILE A 248 17.50 -8.34 -12.86
C ILE A 248 17.17 -9.44 -11.84
N GLU A 249 17.65 -10.65 -12.08
CA GLU A 249 17.45 -11.80 -11.20
C GLU A 249 18.08 -11.55 -9.81
N SER A 250 19.30 -11.02 -9.79
CA SER A 250 19.99 -10.67 -8.54
C SER A 250 19.19 -9.67 -7.69
N HIS A 251 18.67 -8.59 -8.27
CA HIS A 251 17.83 -7.64 -7.53
C HIS A 251 16.49 -8.24 -7.09
N SER A 252 15.88 -9.09 -7.92
CA SER A 252 14.65 -9.81 -7.58
C SER A 252 14.86 -10.68 -6.33
N GLU A 253 15.94 -11.45 -6.28
CA GLU A 253 16.28 -12.26 -5.11
C GLU A 253 16.55 -11.42 -3.86
N GLU A 254 17.28 -10.31 -3.99
CA GLU A 254 17.55 -9.40 -2.88
C GLU A 254 16.25 -8.82 -2.31
N ILE A 255 15.32 -8.41 -3.16
CA ILE A 255 13.97 -7.95 -2.76
C ILE A 255 13.26 -9.04 -1.97
N GLN A 256 13.23 -10.28 -2.47
CA GLN A 256 12.57 -11.39 -1.78
C GLN A 256 13.22 -11.68 -0.42
N LYS A 257 14.56 -11.64 -0.33
CA LYS A 257 15.31 -11.80 0.92
C LYS A 257 14.96 -10.70 1.93
N LEU A 258 14.85 -9.44 1.49
CA LEU A 258 14.47 -8.31 2.33
C LEU A 258 13.04 -8.45 2.85
N ILE A 259 12.08 -8.80 1.99
CA ILE A 259 10.68 -9.02 2.39
C ILE A 259 10.56 -10.17 3.38
N ARG A 260 11.23 -11.31 3.12
CA ARG A 260 11.22 -12.45 4.05
C ARG A 260 11.77 -12.04 5.42
N LYS A 261 12.90 -11.34 5.45
CA LYS A 261 13.50 -10.84 6.70
C LYS A 261 12.56 -9.86 7.42
N ALA A 262 11.97 -8.92 6.70
CA ALA A 262 11.03 -7.95 7.25
C ALA A 262 9.80 -8.63 7.84
N ASN A 263 9.27 -9.64 7.13
CA ASN A 263 8.19 -10.47 7.63
C ASN A 263 8.63 -11.13 8.94
N LEU A 264 9.72 -11.89 8.97
CA LEU A 264 10.22 -12.56 10.18
C LEU A 264 10.41 -11.62 11.39
N GLN A 265 10.79 -10.36 11.14
CA GLN A 265 11.00 -9.36 12.19
C GLN A 265 9.71 -8.61 12.60
N GLY A 266 8.60 -8.81 11.89
CA GLY A 266 7.35 -8.06 12.07
C GLY A 266 7.47 -6.57 11.73
N SER A 267 8.60 -6.15 11.16
CA SER A 267 8.89 -4.77 10.79
C SER A 267 9.97 -4.74 9.72
N ILE A 268 9.78 -3.87 8.73
CA ILE A 268 10.79 -3.63 7.69
C ILE A 268 11.90 -2.69 8.17
N GLY A 269 11.64 -1.88 9.21
CA GLY A 269 12.61 -1.00 9.86
C GLY A 269 13.56 -0.27 8.89
N GLU A 270 14.85 -0.31 9.20
CA GLU A 270 15.94 0.27 8.39
C GLU A 270 16.10 -0.39 7.01
N SER A 271 15.49 -1.55 6.77
CA SER A 271 15.62 -2.28 5.50
C SER A 271 14.71 -1.73 4.40
N LEU A 272 13.75 -0.83 4.72
CA LEU A 272 12.85 -0.24 3.73
C LEU A 272 13.61 0.55 2.67
N ALA A 273 14.56 1.40 3.08
CA ALA A 273 15.36 2.18 2.13
C ALA A 273 16.15 1.27 1.17
N ASN A 274 16.62 0.11 1.65
CA ASN A 274 17.25 -0.88 0.78
C ASN A 274 16.23 -1.49 -0.19
N LEU A 275 15.03 -1.85 0.29
CA LEU A 275 13.96 -2.36 -0.56
C LEU A 275 13.56 -1.34 -1.65
N GLU A 276 13.39 -0.07 -1.30
CA GLU A 276 13.11 1.02 -2.24
C GLU A 276 14.22 1.15 -3.29
N ASN A 277 15.49 1.13 -2.85
CA ASN A 277 16.63 1.20 -3.75
C ASN A 277 16.68 0.00 -4.72
N ARG A 278 16.40 -1.22 -4.26
CA ARG A 278 16.36 -2.41 -5.13
C ARG A 278 15.15 -2.38 -6.06
N GLY A 279 13.98 -2.01 -5.55
CA GLY A 279 12.77 -1.82 -6.35
C GLY A 279 12.96 -0.76 -7.44
N LYS A 280 13.71 0.31 -7.14
CA LYS A 280 14.06 1.36 -8.09
C LYS A 280 15.07 0.89 -9.13
N ALA A 281 16.12 0.20 -8.72
CA ALA A 281 17.10 -0.37 -9.64
C ALA A 281 16.43 -1.33 -10.63
N LEU A 282 15.54 -2.19 -10.13
CA LEU A 282 14.77 -3.11 -10.96
C LEU A 282 13.81 -2.36 -11.91
N PHE A 283 13.13 -1.31 -11.45
CA PHE A 283 12.30 -0.46 -12.29
C PHE A 283 13.11 0.23 -13.41
N ASP A 284 14.32 0.68 -13.11
CA ASP A 284 15.23 1.32 -14.07
C ASP A 284 15.78 0.34 -15.11
N LEU A 285 16.00 -0.93 -14.74
CA LEU A 285 16.45 -2.00 -15.65
C LEU A 285 15.31 -2.53 -16.55
N LEU A 286 14.08 -2.58 -16.04
CA LEU A 286 12.94 -3.18 -16.76
C LEU A 286 12.28 -2.21 -17.75
N PHE A 287 12.45 -0.90 -17.58
CA PHE A 287 11.73 0.10 -18.36
C PHE A 287 12.65 1.19 -18.90
N THR A 288 12.45 1.59 -20.16
CA THR A 288 13.14 2.75 -20.74
C THR A 288 12.73 4.05 -20.05
N ALA A 289 13.58 5.08 -20.13
CA ALA A 289 13.32 6.39 -19.50
C ALA A 289 11.94 6.98 -19.87
N LYS A 290 11.49 6.75 -21.09
CA LYS A 290 10.17 7.20 -21.56
C LYS A 290 9.04 6.44 -20.89
N VAL A 291 9.10 5.10 -20.85
CA VAL A 291 8.09 4.28 -20.15
C VAL A 291 8.02 4.64 -18.67
N ARG A 292 9.18 4.83 -18.02
CA ARG A 292 9.25 5.26 -16.62
C ARG A 292 8.52 6.59 -16.40
N GLN A 293 8.78 7.56 -17.29
CA GLN A 293 8.11 8.86 -17.23
C GLN A 293 6.59 8.76 -17.45
N ASP A 294 6.16 7.90 -18.37
CA ASP A 294 4.73 7.67 -18.65
C ASP A 294 4.02 7.03 -17.44
N ILE A 295 4.65 6.04 -16.78
CA ILE A 295 4.13 5.42 -15.54
C ILE A 295 4.05 6.47 -14.42
N GLN A 296 5.13 7.22 -14.19
CA GLN A 296 5.19 8.24 -13.13
C GLN A 296 4.11 9.32 -13.28
N LYS A 297 3.85 9.77 -14.51
CA LYS A 297 2.86 10.81 -14.82
C LYS A 297 1.43 10.28 -14.92
N SER A 298 1.21 8.97 -14.86
CA SER A 298 -0.11 8.39 -15.03
C SER A 298 -1.06 8.83 -13.90
N ALA A 299 -2.24 9.29 -14.31
CA ALA A 299 -3.35 9.59 -13.40
C ALA A 299 -4.20 8.34 -13.08
N SER A 300 -3.95 7.22 -13.78
CA SER A 300 -4.70 5.98 -13.57
C SER A 300 -4.50 5.46 -12.14
N SER A 301 -5.57 4.97 -11.52
CA SER A 301 -5.47 4.27 -10.22
C SER A 301 -5.18 2.78 -10.35
N TYR A 302 -5.21 2.25 -11.58
CA TYR A 302 -5.11 0.83 -11.86
C TYR A 302 -4.00 0.56 -12.88
N ILE A 303 -3.17 -0.44 -12.59
CA ILE A 303 -2.21 -1.00 -13.55
C ILE A 303 -2.61 -2.44 -13.85
N LEU A 304 -2.66 -2.79 -15.13
CA LEU A 304 -2.77 -4.17 -15.57
C LEU A 304 -1.51 -4.57 -16.32
N LEU A 305 -0.71 -5.43 -15.69
CA LEU A 305 0.49 -6.01 -16.28
C LEU A 305 0.08 -7.23 -17.12
N LYS A 306 0.46 -7.23 -18.40
CA LYS A 306 0.35 -8.40 -19.29
C LYS A 306 1.75 -8.96 -19.48
N LEU A 307 2.03 -10.05 -18.80
CA LEU A 307 3.36 -10.61 -18.62
C LEU A 307 3.50 -11.88 -19.46
N ASP A 308 4.72 -12.13 -19.94
CA ASP A 308 5.12 -13.43 -20.44
C ASP A 308 5.41 -14.39 -19.27
N ASP A 309 5.32 -15.71 -19.49
CA ASP A 309 5.57 -16.71 -18.45
C ASP A 309 7.04 -16.70 -17.95
N SER A 310 7.98 -16.26 -18.78
CA SER A 310 9.38 -16.09 -18.39
C SER A 310 9.61 -15.02 -17.31
N CYS A 311 8.76 -13.99 -17.22
CA CYS A 311 8.97 -12.83 -16.33
C CYS A 311 7.94 -12.68 -15.21
N VAL A 312 7.00 -13.63 -15.08
CA VAL A 312 5.94 -13.59 -14.07
C VAL A 312 6.48 -13.63 -12.63
N HIS A 313 7.61 -14.27 -12.41
CA HIS A 313 8.24 -14.45 -11.11
C HIS A 313 8.80 -13.17 -10.48
N LEU A 314 9.02 -12.11 -11.30
CA LEU A 314 9.55 -10.85 -10.80
C LEU A 314 8.55 -10.17 -9.84
N PRO A 315 9.05 -9.41 -8.84
CA PRO A 315 8.23 -8.73 -7.85
C PRO A 315 7.68 -7.40 -8.41
N TRP A 316 6.86 -7.47 -9.46
CA TRP A 316 6.36 -6.31 -10.19
C TRP A 316 5.65 -5.27 -9.31
N GLU A 317 4.95 -5.69 -8.25
CA GLU A 317 4.30 -4.83 -7.28
C GLU A 317 5.30 -3.98 -6.48
N LEU A 318 6.50 -4.51 -6.26
CA LEU A 318 7.57 -3.91 -5.47
C LEU A 318 8.57 -3.13 -6.33
N LEU A 319 8.25 -2.87 -7.60
CA LEU A 319 8.98 -1.87 -8.37
C LEU A 319 8.72 -0.49 -7.76
N HIS A 320 9.78 0.28 -7.59
CA HIS A 320 9.71 1.62 -7.02
C HIS A 320 9.96 2.65 -8.11
N ASP A 321 8.94 3.43 -8.47
CA ASP A 321 9.04 4.32 -9.63
C ASP A 321 9.70 5.66 -9.31
N GLY A 322 10.26 5.81 -8.11
CA GLY A 322 10.89 7.04 -7.64
C GLY A 322 9.97 7.92 -6.81
N VAL A 323 8.66 7.62 -6.79
CA VAL A 323 7.71 8.25 -5.86
C VAL A 323 7.32 7.28 -4.74
N ASP A 324 6.92 6.05 -5.10
CA ASP A 324 6.53 5.00 -4.15
C ASP A 324 6.53 3.64 -4.90
N PHE A 325 6.31 2.53 -4.19
CA PHE A 325 6.11 1.21 -4.81
C PHE A 325 4.85 1.20 -5.69
N LEU A 326 4.87 0.44 -6.78
CA LEU A 326 3.73 0.36 -7.69
C LEU A 326 2.45 -0.11 -6.99
N CYS A 327 2.53 -1.06 -6.06
CA CYS A 327 1.37 -1.50 -5.27
C CYS A 327 0.86 -0.46 -4.26
N CYS A 328 1.68 0.50 -3.89
CA CYS A 328 1.29 1.61 -3.03
C CYS A 328 0.71 2.78 -3.83
N ARG A 329 1.04 2.87 -5.13
CA ARG A 329 0.51 3.90 -6.04
C ARG A 329 -0.74 3.46 -6.80
N PHE A 330 -0.82 2.18 -7.16
CA PHE A 330 -1.81 1.62 -8.07
C PHE A 330 -2.41 0.33 -7.50
N ALA A 331 -3.67 0.07 -7.84
CA ALA A 331 -4.20 -1.29 -7.78
C ALA A 331 -3.60 -2.10 -8.95
N VAL A 332 -2.60 -2.92 -8.62
CA VAL A 332 -1.85 -3.73 -9.60
C VAL A 332 -2.54 -5.07 -9.80
N GLY A 333 -2.80 -5.43 -11.06
CA GLY A 333 -3.23 -6.76 -11.47
C GLY A 333 -2.28 -7.34 -12.52
N ARG A 334 -2.20 -8.67 -12.57
CA ARG A 334 -1.38 -9.40 -13.55
C ARG A 334 -2.27 -10.25 -14.45
N THR A 335 -1.84 -10.42 -15.69
CA THR A 335 -2.32 -11.44 -16.62
C THR A 335 -1.11 -12.07 -17.28
N VAL A 336 -1.12 -13.40 -17.38
CA VAL A 336 0.01 -14.15 -17.92
C VAL A 336 -0.35 -14.66 -19.30
N ARG A 337 0.49 -14.33 -20.29
CA ARG A 337 0.49 -14.95 -21.60
C ARG A 337 1.40 -16.16 -21.52
N THR A 338 0.84 -17.34 -21.76
CA THR A 338 1.59 -18.58 -21.74
C THR A 338 1.43 -19.33 -23.05
N SER A 339 2.49 -20.04 -23.44
CA SER A 339 2.46 -21.00 -24.56
C SER A 339 1.77 -22.32 -24.19
N GLN A 340 1.56 -22.57 -22.89
CA GLN A 340 0.98 -23.81 -22.38
C GLN A 340 -0.52 -23.89 -22.68
N PRO A 341 -1.07 -25.10 -22.89
CA PRO A 341 -2.51 -25.27 -23.09
C PRO A 341 -3.26 -24.89 -21.81
N ILE A 342 -4.31 -24.09 -21.98
CA ILE A 342 -5.24 -23.68 -20.93
C ILE A 342 -6.54 -24.46 -21.14
N HIS A 343 -7.10 -25.01 -20.05
CA HIS A 343 -8.42 -25.63 -20.11
C HIS A 343 -9.49 -24.53 -20.21
N GLU A 344 -10.33 -24.59 -21.25
CA GLU A 344 -11.43 -23.63 -21.43
C GLU A 344 -12.63 -23.93 -20.52
N LEU A 345 -12.41 -24.01 -19.21
CA LEU A 345 -13.50 -24.10 -18.23
C LEU A 345 -13.98 -22.70 -17.86
N LYS A 346 -14.82 -22.10 -18.70
CA LYS A 346 -15.41 -20.79 -18.39
C LYS A 346 -16.63 -20.94 -17.49
N ARG A 347 -16.46 -20.58 -16.20
CA ARG A 347 -17.59 -20.36 -15.28
C ARG A 347 -18.23 -19.00 -15.58
N VAL A 348 -19.55 -18.98 -15.79
CA VAL A 348 -20.30 -17.72 -15.91
C VAL A 348 -20.43 -17.11 -14.52
N PRO A 349 -20.12 -15.82 -14.32
CA PRO A 349 -20.30 -15.17 -13.04
C PRO A 349 -21.75 -15.28 -12.54
N PRO A 350 -21.97 -15.64 -11.27
CA PRO A 350 -23.32 -15.82 -10.75
C PRO A 350 -24.07 -14.48 -10.72
N THR A 351 -25.36 -14.52 -11.08
CA THR A 351 -26.23 -13.33 -11.10
C THR A 351 -27.03 -13.12 -9.82
N GLU A 352 -27.25 -14.18 -9.04
CA GLU A 352 -28.09 -14.14 -7.83
C GLU A 352 -27.29 -14.42 -6.56
N LYS A 353 -26.76 -15.65 -6.43
CA LYS A 353 -25.98 -16.10 -5.27
C LYS A 353 -24.57 -16.50 -5.66
N ILE A 354 -23.61 -16.13 -4.82
CA ILE A 354 -22.21 -16.56 -4.88
C ILE A 354 -22.06 -17.78 -3.97
N HIS A 355 -21.64 -18.91 -4.51
CA HIS A 355 -21.27 -20.08 -3.73
C HIS A 355 -19.82 -19.96 -3.27
N LEU A 356 -19.60 -19.85 -1.96
CA LEU A 356 -18.30 -19.68 -1.33
C LEU A 356 -17.93 -20.94 -0.55
N LEU A 357 -16.80 -21.55 -0.89
CA LEU A 357 -16.15 -22.57 -0.06
C LEU A 357 -15.07 -21.90 0.78
N LEU A 358 -15.19 -21.99 2.09
CA LEU A 358 -14.20 -21.52 3.06
C LEU A 358 -13.50 -22.72 3.69
N ILE A 359 -12.20 -22.86 3.43
CA ILE A 359 -11.32 -23.87 4.03
C ILE A 359 -10.42 -23.15 5.03
N SER A 360 -10.61 -23.43 6.32
CA SER A 360 -9.93 -22.73 7.40
C SER A 360 -9.23 -23.69 8.35
N ASP A 361 -7.95 -23.43 8.59
CA ASP A 361 -7.07 -24.22 9.46
C ASP A 361 -7.27 -25.74 9.26
N PRO A 362 -7.03 -26.26 8.04
CA PRO A 362 -7.31 -27.65 7.71
C PRO A 362 -6.48 -28.62 8.57
N SER A 363 -5.29 -28.21 9.00
CA SER A 363 -4.39 -28.99 9.86
C SER A 363 -4.75 -28.90 11.35
N GLY A 364 -5.46 -27.86 11.77
CA GLY A 364 -5.91 -27.67 13.15
C GLY A 364 -4.82 -27.16 14.09
N ASN A 365 -3.78 -26.53 13.54
CA ASN A 365 -2.59 -26.09 14.27
C ASN A 365 -2.25 -24.62 14.00
N LEU A 366 -3.14 -23.87 13.33
CA LEU A 366 -2.89 -22.47 12.96
C LEU A 366 -4.02 -21.56 13.46
N PRO A 367 -3.97 -21.11 14.73
CA PRO A 367 -5.04 -20.32 15.36
C PRO A 367 -5.40 -19.03 14.61
N ALA A 368 -4.42 -18.37 13.98
CA ALA A 368 -4.66 -17.16 13.19
C ALA A 368 -5.56 -17.45 11.97
N ALA A 369 -5.33 -18.56 11.27
CA ALA A 369 -6.17 -18.99 10.14
C ALA A 369 -7.57 -19.41 10.59
N ALA A 370 -7.69 -20.03 11.78
CA ALA A 370 -8.99 -20.33 12.38
C ALA A 370 -9.79 -19.04 12.67
N LYS A 371 -9.14 -18.02 13.26
CA LYS A 371 -9.73 -16.71 13.56
C LYS A 371 -10.18 -15.98 12.28
N GLU A 372 -9.38 -16.03 11.21
CA GLU A 372 -9.76 -15.49 9.91
C GLU A 372 -11.00 -16.18 9.34
N GLY A 373 -11.03 -17.52 9.38
CA GLY A 373 -12.18 -18.30 8.92
C GLY A 373 -13.45 -17.99 9.70
N GLU A 374 -13.36 -17.86 11.02
CA GLU A 374 -14.49 -17.44 11.86
C GLU A 374 -14.97 -16.02 11.50
N GLY A 375 -14.03 -15.08 11.32
CA GLY A 375 -14.36 -13.71 10.93
C GLY A 375 -15.07 -13.62 9.58
N LEU A 376 -14.60 -14.36 8.57
CA LEU A 376 -15.24 -14.41 7.25
C LEU A 376 -16.60 -15.12 7.30
N TYR A 377 -16.71 -16.20 8.08
CA TYR A 377 -17.98 -16.87 8.29
C TYR A 377 -19.02 -15.93 8.90
N ASP A 378 -18.63 -15.18 9.94
CA ASP A 378 -19.50 -14.20 10.59
C ASP A 378 -19.88 -13.04 9.67
N LEU A 379 -18.96 -12.58 8.83
CA LEU A 379 -19.22 -11.54 7.83
C LEU A 379 -20.22 -12.01 6.77
N CYS A 380 -20.03 -13.22 6.24
CA CYS A 380 -20.80 -13.72 5.10
C CYS A 380 -22.13 -14.36 5.46
N ARG A 381 -22.28 -14.96 6.66
CA ARG A 381 -23.52 -15.70 7.03
C ARG A 381 -24.79 -14.86 7.04
N HIS A 382 -24.67 -13.53 7.14
CA HIS A 382 -25.80 -12.61 7.12
C HIS A 382 -26.08 -12.00 5.74
N ASP A 383 -25.19 -12.20 4.76
CA ASP A 383 -25.41 -11.72 3.38
C ASP A 383 -26.22 -12.74 2.60
N THR A 384 -27.46 -12.38 2.26
CA THR A 384 -28.39 -13.26 1.52
C THR A 384 -27.92 -13.63 0.12
N ARG A 385 -26.87 -12.97 -0.40
CA ARG A 385 -26.27 -13.23 -1.71
C ARG A 385 -25.13 -14.24 -1.64
N VAL A 386 -24.70 -14.67 -0.45
CA VAL A 386 -23.60 -15.62 -0.29
C VAL A 386 -24.15 -16.93 0.27
N GLU A 387 -23.89 -18.02 -0.45
CA GLU A 387 -24.12 -19.38 0.02
C GLU A 387 -22.77 -19.97 0.45
N LEU A 388 -22.56 -20.05 1.76
CA LEU A 388 -21.27 -20.36 2.36
C LEU A 388 -21.23 -21.80 2.88
N GLU A 389 -20.23 -22.55 2.45
CA GLU A 389 -19.81 -23.80 3.08
C GLU A 389 -18.47 -23.60 3.81
N LEU A 390 -18.42 -23.99 5.09
CA LEU A 390 -17.21 -23.92 5.91
C LEU A 390 -16.67 -25.32 6.20
N LEU A 391 -15.43 -25.57 5.78
CA LEU A 391 -14.62 -26.72 6.18
C LEU A 391 -13.54 -26.25 7.16
N ARG A 392 -13.56 -26.78 8.38
CA ARG A 392 -12.62 -26.43 9.45
C ARG A 392 -12.04 -27.67 10.10
N SER A 393 -10.78 -27.61 10.50
CA SER A 393 -10.07 -28.59 11.33
C SER A 393 -10.13 -30.05 10.83
N ARG A 394 -8.97 -30.65 10.59
CA ARG A 394 -8.86 -32.02 10.06
C ARG A 394 -9.50 -32.21 8.68
N VAL A 395 -9.46 -31.18 7.85
CA VAL A 395 -9.96 -31.26 6.46
C VAL A 395 -8.93 -32.05 5.65
N THR A 396 -9.34 -33.10 4.94
CA THR A 396 -8.45 -33.90 4.09
C THR A 396 -8.49 -33.45 2.64
N PRO A 397 -7.47 -33.74 1.82
CA PRO A 397 -7.52 -33.47 0.39
C PRO A 397 -8.75 -34.09 -0.29
N GLU A 398 -9.13 -35.31 0.09
CA GLU A 398 -10.27 -36.05 -0.47
C GLU A 398 -11.62 -35.36 -0.19
N ALA A 399 -11.73 -34.61 0.91
CA ALA A 399 -12.94 -33.85 1.24
C ALA A 399 -13.14 -32.62 0.33
N VAL A 400 -12.08 -32.18 -0.36
CA VAL A 400 -12.05 -30.99 -1.21
C VAL A 400 -11.92 -31.36 -2.70
N LYS A 401 -11.16 -32.43 -3.00
CA LYS A 401 -11.01 -33.01 -4.33
C LYS A 401 -12.39 -33.27 -4.95
N GLY A 402 -12.57 -32.83 -6.20
CA GLY A 402 -13.80 -33.00 -6.97
C GLY A 402 -14.90 -31.97 -6.66
N ARG A 403 -14.78 -31.22 -5.55
CA ARG A 403 -15.81 -30.23 -5.14
C ARG A 403 -15.42 -28.80 -5.45
N LEU A 404 -14.14 -28.50 -5.64
CA LEU A 404 -13.67 -27.14 -5.96
C LEU A 404 -14.42 -26.53 -7.15
N GLY A 405 -14.68 -27.33 -8.18
CA GLY A 405 -15.43 -26.90 -9.37
C GLY A 405 -16.92 -26.61 -9.14
N GLU A 406 -17.49 -26.89 -7.96
CA GLU A 406 -18.87 -26.58 -7.59
C GLU A 406 -19.03 -25.12 -7.14
N PHE A 407 -17.97 -24.52 -6.57
CA PHE A 407 -18.02 -23.20 -5.95
C PHE A 407 -17.59 -22.07 -6.89
N ASP A 408 -18.18 -20.89 -6.71
CA ASP A 408 -17.80 -19.68 -7.44
C ASP A 408 -16.50 -19.10 -6.88
N VAL A 409 -16.37 -19.09 -5.56
CA VAL A 409 -15.22 -18.57 -4.84
C VAL A 409 -14.72 -19.65 -3.87
N VAL A 410 -13.40 -19.87 -3.85
CA VAL A 410 -12.74 -20.70 -2.85
C VAL A 410 -11.80 -19.82 -2.04
N HIS A 411 -11.99 -19.77 -0.72
CA HIS A 411 -11.09 -19.13 0.22
C HIS A 411 -10.36 -20.19 1.03
N TYR A 412 -9.05 -20.22 0.92
CA TYR A 412 -8.17 -21.05 1.72
C TYR A 412 -7.38 -20.18 2.68
N CYS A 413 -7.37 -20.54 3.97
CA CYS A 413 -6.48 -19.96 4.97
C CYS A 413 -5.84 -21.09 5.79
N GLY A 414 -4.51 -21.18 5.74
CA GLY A 414 -3.77 -22.32 6.28
C GLY A 414 -2.32 -22.39 5.80
N HIS A 415 -1.66 -23.50 6.09
CA HIS A 415 -0.29 -23.74 5.62
C HIS A 415 -0.26 -24.15 4.15
N ALA A 416 0.82 -23.81 3.46
CA ALA A 416 1.13 -24.34 2.14
C ALA A 416 2.62 -24.68 2.04
N ASP A 417 2.91 -25.74 1.31
CA ASP A 417 4.28 -26.14 0.98
C ASP A 417 4.66 -25.49 -0.34
N HIS A 418 5.91 -25.05 -0.42
CA HIS A 418 6.48 -24.46 -1.61
C HIS A 418 7.84 -25.10 -1.93
N PHE A 419 7.94 -25.63 -3.14
CA PHE A 419 9.13 -26.29 -3.67
C PHE A 419 9.45 -25.66 -5.03
N GLY A 420 10.40 -24.73 -5.08
CA GLY A 420 10.77 -24.03 -6.31
C GLY A 420 11.44 -24.92 -7.37
N ASP A 421 12.11 -25.99 -6.93
CA ASP A 421 12.71 -27.01 -7.80
C ASP A 421 11.66 -28.01 -8.34
N ARG A 422 10.56 -28.21 -7.62
CA ARG A 422 9.46 -29.13 -7.96
C ARG A 422 8.10 -28.44 -7.77
N PRO A 423 7.80 -27.42 -8.57
CA PRO A 423 6.61 -26.57 -8.39
C PRO A 423 5.27 -27.32 -8.47
N ASP A 424 5.22 -28.49 -9.10
CA ASP A 424 4.03 -29.34 -9.17
C ASP A 424 3.69 -30.05 -7.84
N GLU A 425 4.67 -30.20 -6.94
CA GLU A 425 4.49 -30.74 -5.58
C GLU A 425 4.06 -29.66 -4.56
N SER A 426 4.17 -28.38 -4.92
CA SER A 426 3.71 -27.26 -4.08
C SER A 426 2.20 -27.27 -3.93
N GLY A 427 1.67 -26.86 -2.77
CA GLY A 427 0.23 -26.73 -2.56
C GLY A 427 -0.21 -26.69 -1.10
N TRP A 428 -1.52 -26.86 -0.86
CA TRP A 428 -2.12 -26.75 0.47
C TRP A 428 -1.75 -27.93 1.36
N LEU A 429 -1.22 -27.66 2.56
CA LEU A 429 -1.12 -28.68 3.61
C LEU A 429 -2.49 -28.89 4.23
N MET A 430 -2.91 -30.14 4.25
CA MET A 430 -4.18 -30.54 4.82
C MET A 430 -3.99 -31.72 5.77
N SER A 431 -5.04 -32.09 6.48
CA SER A 431 -4.99 -33.24 7.37
C SER A 431 -4.82 -34.53 6.57
N GLY A 432 -3.73 -35.27 6.84
CA GLY A 432 -3.45 -36.54 6.18
C GLY A 432 -2.80 -36.43 4.80
N GLY A 433 -2.41 -35.24 4.33
CA GLY A 433 -1.64 -35.06 3.11
C GLY A 433 -1.87 -33.71 2.42
N ASN A 434 -1.26 -33.51 1.25
CA ASN A 434 -1.29 -32.24 0.53
C ASN A 434 -2.24 -32.26 -0.68
N LEU A 435 -2.87 -31.12 -0.96
CA LEU A 435 -3.49 -30.85 -2.25
C LEU A 435 -2.51 -30.03 -3.10
N THR A 436 -1.77 -30.71 -3.99
CA THR A 436 -0.68 -30.13 -4.78
C THR A 436 -1.14 -29.56 -6.12
N ALA A 437 -0.28 -28.79 -6.78
CA ALA A 437 -0.51 -28.26 -8.13
C ALA A 437 -0.81 -29.39 -9.14
N LYS A 438 -0.11 -30.53 -9.02
CA LYS A 438 -0.41 -31.72 -9.81
C LYS A 438 -1.84 -32.22 -9.59
N HIS A 439 -2.28 -32.31 -8.33
CA HIS A 439 -3.67 -32.68 -8.03
C HIS A 439 -4.66 -31.69 -8.64
N VAL A 440 -4.40 -30.39 -8.60
CA VAL A 440 -5.27 -29.37 -9.22
C VAL A 440 -5.40 -29.60 -10.73
N MET A 441 -4.29 -29.83 -11.43
CA MET A 441 -4.30 -30.11 -12.87
C MET A 441 -5.07 -31.40 -13.20
N GLU A 442 -4.90 -32.45 -12.40
CA GLU A 442 -5.63 -33.71 -12.56
C GLU A 442 -7.13 -33.55 -12.27
N LEU A 443 -7.49 -32.79 -11.23
CA LEU A 443 -8.87 -32.57 -10.80
C LEU A 443 -9.73 -31.92 -11.88
N PHE A 444 -9.18 -30.93 -12.57
CA PHE A 444 -9.92 -30.19 -13.59
C PHE A 444 -9.83 -30.82 -14.98
N LYS A 445 -9.07 -31.90 -15.14
CA LYS A 445 -9.02 -32.68 -16.38
C LYS A 445 -10.36 -33.38 -16.59
N GLY A 446 -11.20 -32.83 -17.46
CA GLY A 446 -12.55 -33.34 -17.72
C GLY A 446 -13.61 -32.87 -16.73
N ALA A 447 -13.29 -31.92 -15.85
CA ALA A 447 -14.28 -31.24 -15.03
C ALA A 447 -15.19 -30.35 -15.88
N THR A 448 -16.38 -30.02 -15.37
CA THR A 448 -17.35 -29.15 -16.06
C THR A 448 -17.14 -27.67 -15.77
N ALA A 449 -16.52 -27.33 -14.64
CA ALA A 449 -16.22 -25.97 -14.24
C ALA A 449 -15.03 -25.90 -13.28
N ALA A 450 -14.34 -24.76 -13.31
CA ALA A 450 -13.41 -24.33 -12.28
C ALA A 450 -14.03 -23.19 -11.45
N PRO A 451 -13.49 -22.88 -10.25
CA PRO A 451 -13.86 -21.67 -9.52
C PRO A 451 -13.68 -20.41 -10.38
N LEU A 452 -14.52 -19.41 -10.15
CA LEU A 452 -14.29 -18.08 -10.74
C LEU A 452 -13.09 -17.41 -10.08
N MET A 453 -12.97 -17.58 -8.76
CA MET A 453 -11.92 -16.96 -7.96
C MET A 453 -11.39 -17.89 -6.87
N VAL A 454 -10.08 -17.88 -6.69
CA VAL A 454 -9.41 -18.51 -5.53
C VAL A 454 -8.69 -17.42 -4.75
N PHE A 455 -8.99 -17.32 -3.46
CA PHE A 455 -8.23 -16.54 -2.49
C PHE A 455 -7.41 -17.52 -1.65
N ASN A 456 -6.09 -17.49 -1.79
CA ASN A 456 -5.17 -18.38 -1.12
C ASN A 456 -4.34 -17.62 -0.09
N ASN A 457 -4.85 -17.54 1.13
CA ASN A 457 -4.14 -16.98 2.27
C ASN A 457 -3.23 -18.03 2.90
N ALA A 458 -2.13 -18.33 2.21
CA ALA A 458 -1.10 -19.24 2.66
C ALA A 458 0.28 -18.73 2.21
N CYS A 459 1.33 -19.10 2.95
CA CYS A 459 2.70 -18.77 2.59
C CYS A 459 2.99 -19.21 1.15
N TYR A 460 3.58 -18.31 0.35
CA TYR A 460 3.92 -18.58 -1.06
C TYR A 460 2.74 -18.99 -1.95
N GLY A 461 1.50 -18.78 -1.49
CA GLY A 461 0.32 -19.22 -2.20
C GLY A 461 0.15 -18.61 -3.59
N GLY A 462 0.68 -17.41 -3.80
CA GLY A 462 0.70 -16.69 -5.07
C GLY A 462 2.05 -16.75 -5.81
N THR A 463 3.06 -17.43 -5.26
CA THR A 463 4.40 -17.49 -5.87
C THR A 463 4.37 -18.33 -7.14
N THR A 464 5.06 -17.82 -8.16
CA THR A 464 5.23 -18.46 -9.47
C THR A 464 6.69 -18.39 -9.84
N GLU A 465 7.28 -19.52 -10.19
CA GLU A 465 8.64 -19.62 -10.69
C GLU A 465 8.75 -19.14 -12.14
N ALA A 466 9.96 -18.81 -12.57
CA ALA A 466 10.24 -18.55 -13.98
C ALA A 466 9.96 -19.83 -14.78
N TRP A 467 9.19 -19.70 -15.87
CA TRP A 467 9.09 -20.81 -16.80
C TRP A 467 10.41 -20.98 -17.56
N ASN A 468 10.93 -22.21 -17.62
CA ASN A 468 12.08 -22.56 -18.45
C ASN A 468 11.92 -23.95 -19.08
N GLU A 469 12.59 -24.22 -20.20
CA GLU A 469 12.49 -25.50 -20.91
C GLU A 469 13.00 -26.71 -20.09
N VAL A 470 13.77 -26.45 -19.03
CA VAL A 470 14.38 -27.48 -18.16
C VAL A 470 13.45 -27.91 -17.02
N THR A 471 12.46 -27.08 -16.67
CA THR A 471 11.37 -27.50 -15.80
C THR A 471 10.52 -28.53 -16.55
N GLU A 472 10.83 -29.81 -16.37
CA GLU A 472 9.99 -30.95 -16.80
C GLU A 472 8.58 -30.93 -16.15
N HIS A 473 8.27 -29.90 -15.35
CA HIS A 473 7.04 -29.75 -14.60
C HIS A 473 5.95 -29.09 -15.45
N GLU A 474 4.79 -29.74 -15.54
CA GLU A 474 3.60 -29.18 -16.19
C GLU A 474 3.07 -27.91 -15.48
N SER A 475 3.67 -27.44 -14.39
CA SER A 475 3.31 -26.17 -13.75
C SER A 475 4.55 -25.48 -13.19
N PHE A 476 4.59 -24.15 -13.24
CA PHE A 476 5.61 -23.32 -12.60
C PHE A 476 5.11 -22.70 -11.29
N GLY A 477 4.04 -23.22 -10.70
CA GLY A 477 3.57 -22.81 -9.37
C GLY A 477 2.14 -23.25 -9.07
N PHE A 478 1.73 -23.11 -7.81
CA PHE A 478 0.40 -23.51 -7.38
C PHE A 478 -0.70 -22.60 -7.94
N ALA A 479 -0.46 -21.29 -7.96
CA ALA A 479 -1.35 -20.31 -8.60
C ALA A 479 -1.54 -20.61 -10.11
N ASN A 480 -0.45 -20.93 -10.80
CA ASN A 480 -0.48 -21.27 -12.22
C ASN A 480 -1.35 -22.50 -12.50
N ALA A 481 -1.31 -23.53 -11.64
CA ALA A 481 -2.14 -24.72 -11.81
C ALA A 481 -3.64 -24.39 -11.82
N PHE A 482 -4.10 -23.50 -10.93
CA PHE A 482 -5.49 -23.03 -10.93
C PHE A 482 -5.85 -22.23 -12.18
N LEU A 483 -4.98 -21.29 -12.58
CA LEU A 483 -5.22 -20.46 -13.77
C LEU A 483 -5.30 -21.34 -15.04
N ARG A 484 -4.39 -22.30 -15.19
CA ARG A 484 -4.39 -23.26 -16.32
C ARG A 484 -5.57 -24.22 -16.29
N ALA A 485 -6.08 -24.54 -15.11
CA ALA A 485 -7.30 -25.32 -14.93
C ALA A 485 -8.58 -24.54 -15.30
N GLY A 486 -8.49 -23.24 -15.60
CA GLY A 486 -9.63 -22.41 -16.00
C GLY A 486 -10.16 -21.50 -14.89
N CYS A 487 -9.50 -21.43 -13.74
CA CYS A 487 -9.81 -20.41 -12.74
C CYS A 487 -9.55 -19.01 -13.32
N THR A 488 -10.52 -18.11 -13.21
CA THR A 488 -10.43 -16.78 -13.85
C THR A 488 -9.57 -15.82 -13.03
N HIS A 489 -9.66 -15.89 -11.71
CA HIS A 489 -8.97 -14.99 -10.80
C HIS A 489 -8.28 -15.76 -9.67
N TYR A 490 -7.05 -15.35 -9.36
CA TYR A 490 -6.28 -15.93 -8.27
C TYR A 490 -5.63 -14.81 -7.47
N ILE A 491 -5.75 -14.87 -6.14
CA ILE A 491 -5.08 -13.98 -5.21
C ILE A 491 -4.35 -14.86 -4.20
N GLY A 492 -3.06 -14.60 -3.99
CA GLY A 492 -2.27 -15.28 -2.98
C GLY A 492 -1.01 -14.50 -2.63
N ALA A 493 -0.40 -14.82 -1.50
CA ALA A 493 0.83 -14.17 -1.05
C ALA A 493 2.03 -14.68 -1.85
N VAL A 494 2.88 -13.76 -2.33
CA VAL A 494 4.14 -14.09 -3.04
C VAL A 494 5.27 -14.41 -2.05
N SER A 495 5.06 -14.13 -0.76
CA SER A 495 6.03 -14.35 0.31
C SER A 495 5.43 -15.14 1.47
N GLU A 496 6.30 -15.48 2.42
CA GLU A 496 5.92 -16.10 3.68
C GLU A 496 5.03 -15.15 4.50
N ILE A 497 3.88 -15.63 4.94
CA ILE A 497 2.97 -14.90 5.83
C ILE A 497 3.35 -15.33 7.23
N LEU A 498 3.88 -14.44 8.07
CA LEU A 498 4.11 -14.85 9.45
C LEU A 498 2.90 -14.75 10.37
N ASP A 499 2.81 -15.78 11.21
CA ASP A 499 1.84 -15.92 12.27
C ASP A 499 2.47 -15.37 13.56
N PRO A 500 1.91 -14.30 14.15
CA PRO A 500 2.42 -13.72 15.39
C PRO A 500 2.31 -14.66 16.61
N THR A 501 1.75 -15.87 16.45
CA THR A 501 1.66 -16.90 17.50
C THR A 501 2.80 -17.93 17.50
N GLY A 502 3.77 -17.82 16.58
CA GLY A 502 4.96 -18.66 16.59
C GLY A 502 5.92 -18.32 17.73
N GLU A 503 5.65 -18.83 18.93
CA GLU A 503 6.74 -19.24 19.83
C GLU A 503 7.44 -20.43 19.17
N ASP A 504 8.52 -20.16 18.41
CA ASP A 504 9.60 -21.10 18.18
C ASP A 504 10.96 -20.40 18.38
#